data_AF-A0A1Y3MRI9-F1
#
_entry.id   AF-A0A1Y3MRI9-F1
#
_cell.length_a   1.000
_cell.length_b   1.000
_cell.length_c   1.000
_cell.angle_alpha   90.00
_cell.angle_beta   90.00
_cell.angle_gamma   90.00
#
_symmetry.space_group_name_H-M   'P 1'
#
loop_
_entity.id
_entity.type
_entity.pdbx_description
1 polymer ?
#
loop_
_entity_poly.entity_id
_entity_poly.type
_entity_poly.pdbx_seq_one_letter_code
_entity_poly.pdbx_strand_id
1 'polypeptide(L)'
;MVLIIFYFIIFVVFNVLNVNSIQISVNNEKDILDNLNSQKNDDIIFNILNISVNLLNQIDISNEYIEKISIIGNSKENSSINFTNNSNGFIFNSHLKEIYLKKITISGHLQFNNIKKVIIEDVILNGTIDFKPNCNNDETVEINNFWYNPASNTKSSCIRLFGNVNILNSYFYGSQICQDSILYYDGESKNSLSISDTNFDGAYLNNCLYINDAISSEISSSSFNNGGDYSGNGGGAIRGENSYINIKECEFKNNFSLTNGGVFHFYDSIVNADELTIYNSTASEKGGLIYLYSTNNNRTIVNINNSIQSETNNINQSKNFRGLIASVEGYSNLIMENFNGNDLNAGNGISAFTINKGSSIELKEIVLDNVSGSNVGGVLFTAYDEEIGSSFVVINGIFSNFYQNYRISPSSTFIWVNEKINILIQE
;
A
#
# COMPACT_ATOMS: atom_id res chain seq x y z
N MET A 1 -32.96 -29.28 39.66
CA MET A 1 -32.90 -29.96 38.34
C MET A 1 -32.21 -29.10 37.28
N VAL A 2 -32.62 -27.85 37.07
CA VAL A 2 -32.00 -26.91 36.10
C VAL A 2 -30.50 -26.70 36.33
N LEU A 3 -30.06 -26.53 37.58
CA LEU A 3 -28.64 -26.34 37.92
C LEU A 3 -27.77 -27.54 37.53
N ILE A 4 -28.28 -28.76 37.71
CA ILE A 4 -27.57 -30.02 37.40
C ILE A 4 -27.41 -30.20 35.90
N ILE A 5 -28.46 -29.85 35.12
CA ILE A 5 -28.41 -29.87 33.65
C ILE A 5 -27.39 -28.85 33.14
N PHE A 6 -27.32 -27.66 33.73
CA PHE A 6 -26.34 -26.64 33.37
C PHE A 6 -24.89 -27.09 33.62
N TYR A 7 -24.59 -27.68 34.79
CA TYR A 7 -23.27 -28.23 35.07
C TYR A 7 -22.93 -29.44 34.19
N PHE A 8 -23.91 -30.26 33.84
CA PHE A 8 -23.71 -31.37 32.89
C PHE A 8 -23.39 -30.87 31.48
N ILE A 9 -24.07 -29.81 31.00
CA ILE A 9 -23.77 -29.19 29.71
C ILE A 9 -22.38 -28.57 29.73
N ILE A 10 -22.00 -27.83 30.78
CA ILE A 10 -20.64 -27.28 30.92
C ILE A 10 -19.61 -28.41 30.93
N PHE A 11 -19.84 -29.49 31.68
CA PHE A 11 -18.93 -30.63 31.74
C PHE A 11 -18.81 -31.32 30.38
N VAL A 12 -19.91 -31.53 29.65
CA VAL A 12 -19.89 -32.09 28.31
C VAL A 12 -19.15 -31.15 27.34
N VAL A 13 -19.41 -29.85 27.38
CA VAL A 13 -18.71 -28.86 26.54
C VAL A 13 -17.21 -28.83 26.86
N PHE A 14 -16.80 -28.88 28.13
CA PHE A 14 -15.39 -28.90 28.53
C PHE A 14 -14.68 -30.20 28.14
N ASN A 15 -15.36 -31.36 28.18
CA ASN A 15 -14.76 -32.62 27.77
C ASN A 15 -14.78 -32.84 26.25
N VAL A 16 -15.71 -32.20 25.53
CA VAL A 16 -15.79 -32.26 24.06
C VAL A 16 -14.81 -31.28 23.42
N LEU A 17 -14.36 -30.24 24.13
CA LEU A 17 -13.34 -29.29 23.70
C LEU A 17 -11.93 -29.65 24.22
N ASN A 18 -11.57 -30.93 24.22
CA ASN A 18 -10.17 -31.32 24.40
C ASN A 18 -9.37 -30.90 23.15
N VAL A 19 -8.89 -29.66 23.14
CA VAL A 19 -7.91 -29.19 22.16
C VAL A 19 -6.60 -29.91 22.48
N ASN A 20 -6.28 -30.92 21.67
CA ASN A 20 -5.06 -31.70 21.81
C ASN A 20 -3.88 -30.90 21.27
N SER A 21 -3.36 -29.94 22.04
CA SER A 21 -2.14 -29.21 21.66
C SER A 21 -0.87 -29.93 22.11
N ILE A 22 0.14 -30.06 21.23
CA ILE A 22 1.49 -30.45 21.63
C ILE A 22 2.45 -29.25 21.62
N GLN A 23 3.39 -29.25 22.55
CA GLN A 23 4.51 -28.30 22.58
C GLN A 23 5.82 -29.02 22.32
N ILE A 24 6.62 -28.49 21.40
CA ILE A 24 7.88 -29.09 20.95
C ILE A 24 8.98 -28.06 21.17
N SER A 25 10.00 -28.42 21.95
CA SER A 25 11.22 -27.64 22.01
C SER A 25 12.08 -27.98 20.80
N VAL A 26 12.27 -27.02 19.91
CA VAL A 26 13.08 -27.20 18.70
C VAL A 26 14.52 -26.83 19.02
N ASN A 27 15.45 -27.72 18.76
CA ASN A 27 16.89 -27.50 18.84
C ASN A 27 17.58 -27.60 17.48
N ASN A 28 16.94 -28.26 16.50
CA ASN A 28 17.47 -28.51 15.17
C ASN A 28 16.34 -28.80 14.17
N GLU A 29 16.68 -28.94 12.89
CA GLU A 29 15.75 -29.25 11.79
C GLU A 29 14.96 -30.56 12.01
N LYS A 30 15.59 -31.59 12.58
CA LYS A 30 14.95 -32.90 12.80
C LYS A 30 13.78 -32.79 13.77
N ASP A 31 13.87 -31.93 14.79
CA ASP A 31 12.77 -31.70 15.73
C ASP A 31 11.52 -31.15 15.03
N ILE A 32 11.69 -30.34 13.98
CA ILE A 32 10.56 -29.85 13.17
C ILE A 32 10.04 -30.98 12.27
N LEU A 33 10.91 -31.61 11.49
CA LEU A 33 10.52 -32.61 10.48
C LEU A 33 9.87 -33.86 11.09
N ASP A 34 10.42 -34.40 12.18
CA ASP A 34 9.89 -35.60 12.83
C ASP A 34 8.48 -35.35 13.37
N ASN A 35 8.21 -34.15 13.90
CA ASN A 35 6.92 -33.80 14.47
C ASN A 35 5.87 -33.39 13.42
N LEU A 36 6.26 -32.73 12.33
CA LEU A 36 5.32 -32.44 11.24
C LEU A 36 4.78 -33.73 10.59
N ASN A 37 5.62 -34.77 10.46
CA ASN A 37 5.26 -35.99 9.74
C ASN A 37 4.52 -37.05 10.58
N SER A 38 4.72 -37.07 11.90
CA SER A 38 4.23 -38.17 12.75
C SER A 38 3.03 -37.80 13.62
N GLN A 39 2.70 -36.52 13.71
CA GLN A 39 1.79 -36.02 14.73
C GLN A 39 0.31 -36.18 14.37
N LYS A 40 -0.50 -36.50 15.37
CA LYS A 40 -1.97 -36.70 15.26
C LYS A 40 -2.78 -35.69 16.08
N ASN A 41 -2.15 -34.57 16.39
CA ASN A 41 -2.71 -33.51 17.21
C ASN A 41 -3.14 -32.37 16.29
N ASP A 42 -4.32 -31.84 16.59
CA ASP A 42 -4.92 -30.73 15.86
C ASP A 42 -4.06 -29.45 15.97
N ASP A 43 -3.39 -29.26 17.12
CA ASP A 43 -2.60 -28.06 17.41
C ASP A 43 -1.12 -28.42 17.69
N ILE A 44 -0.19 -27.77 17.01
CA ILE A 44 1.25 -27.89 17.24
C ILE A 44 1.88 -26.53 17.56
N ILE A 45 2.70 -26.50 18.61
CA ILE A 45 3.47 -25.33 19.02
C ILE A 45 4.97 -25.67 19.00
N PHE A 46 5.71 -25.06 18.07
CA PHE A 46 7.16 -25.11 18.01
C PHE A 46 7.77 -23.95 18.81
N ASN A 47 8.52 -24.28 19.86
CA ASN A 47 9.24 -23.33 20.70
C ASN A 47 10.72 -23.33 20.30
N ILE A 48 11.21 -22.20 19.78
CA ILE A 48 12.60 -21.99 19.35
C ILE A 48 13.23 -21.00 20.31
N LEU A 49 13.91 -21.46 21.35
CA LEU A 49 14.31 -20.61 22.47
C LEU A 49 15.80 -20.29 22.42
N ASN A 50 16.15 -19.04 22.09
CA ASN A 50 17.53 -18.53 22.10
C ASN A 50 18.51 -19.32 21.21
N ILE A 51 18.04 -19.76 20.06
CA ILE A 51 18.85 -20.49 19.08
C ILE A 51 18.52 -20.05 17.65
N SER A 52 19.44 -20.37 16.73
CA SER A 52 19.20 -20.35 15.30
C SER A 52 19.07 -21.77 14.76
N VAL A 53 17.93 -22.08 14.16
CA VAL A 53 17.69 -23.36 13.48
C VAL A 53 17.90 -23.17 11.98
N ASN A 54 18.85 -23.92 11.41
CA ASN A 54 19.09 -23.91 9.98
C ASN A 54 18.29 -25.03 9.32
N LEU A 55 17.54 -24.70 8.26
CA LEU A 55 16.74 -25.63 7.48
C LEU A 55 17.34 -25.75 6.09
N LEU A 56 17.60 -26.99 5.65
CA LEU A 56 18.27 -27.22 4.38
C LEU A 56 17.30 -27.09 3.20
N ASN A 57 16.08 -27.61 3.40
CA ASN A 57 15.09 -27.75 2.35
C ASN A 57 13.82 -26.97 2.66
N GLN A 58 13.00 -26.76 1.63
CA GLN A 58 11.63 -26.30 1.79
C GLN A 58 10.85 -27.25 2.71
N ILE A 59 10.04 -26.68 3.60
CA ILE A 59 9.16 -27.45 4.49
C ILE A 59 7.73 -27.30 4.00
N ASP A 60 7.20 -28.39 3.46
CA ASP A 60 5.82 -28.51 3.02
C ASP A 60 4.99 -29.19 4.11
N ILE A 61 4.07 -28.44 4.72
CA ILE A 61 3.24 -28.92 5.82
C ILE A 61 1.99 -29.56 5.21
N SER A 62 2.05 -30.87 5.00
CA SER A 62 1.02 -31.67 4.30
C SER A 62 0.23 -32.60 5.22
N ASN A 63 0.52 -32.60 6.53
CA ASN A 63 -0.14 -33.48 7.48
C ASN A 63 -1.55 -33.00 7.85
N GLU A 64 -2.57 -33.65 7.27
CA GLU A 64 -3.99 -33.32 7.41
C GLU A 64 -4.55 -33.39 8.84
N TYR A 65 -3.85 -34.00 9.79
CA TYR A 65 -4.27 -34.00 11.20
C TYR A 65 -4.00 -32.68 11.90
N ILE A 66 -3.10 -31.84 11.39
CA ILE A 66 -2.74 -30.58 12.01
C ILE A 66 -3.67 -29.50 11.47
N GLU A 67 -4.46 -28.88 12.34
CA GLU A 67 -5.30 -27.74 12.00
C GLU A 67 -4.65 -26.41 12.37
N LYS A 68 -3.74 -26.39 13.36
CA LYS A 68 -3.09 -25.15 13.82
C LYS A 68 -1.61 -25.33 14.06
N ILE A 69 -0.83 -24.33 13.64
CA ILE A 69 0.61 -24.28 13.89
C ILE A 69 0.99 -22.95 14.51
N SER A 70 1.72 -23.01 15.61
CA SER A 70 2.41 -21.87 16.20
C SER A 70 3.92 -22.06 16.14
N ILE A 71 4.65 -21.05 15.67
CA ILE A 71 6.11 -20.99 15.72
C ILE A 71 6.48 -19.80 16.59
N ILE A 72 6.99 -20.09 17.79
CA ILE A 72 7.18 -19.11 18.85
C ILE A 72 8.66 -19.08 19.25
N GLY A 73 9.27 -17.92 19.11
CA GLY A 73 10.59 -17.63 19.64
C GLY A 73 10.55 -17.02 21.05
N ASN A 74 11.72 -16.89 21.67
CA ASN A 74 11.86 -16.13 22.93
C ASN A 74 11.85 -14.62 22.65
N SER A 75 12.59 -14.20 21.62
CA SER A 75 12.58 -12.84 21.05
C SER A 75 13.09 -12.91 19.61
N LYS A 76 12.70 -11.94 18.77
CA LYS A 76 13.12 -11.93 17.36
C LYS A 76 14.64 -11.79 17.18
N GLU A 77 15.35 -11.23 18.15
CA GLU A 77 16.81 -11.06 18.13
C GLU A 77 17.58 -12.35 18.41
N ASN A 78 17.01 -13.25 19.22
CA ASN A 78 17.72 -14.43 19.73
C ASN A 78 17.17 -15.76 19.20
N SER A 79 15.98 -15.74 18.60
CA SER A 79 15.32 -16.92 18.05
C SER A 79 15.16 -16.77 16.55
N SER A 80 15.78 -17.66 15.77
CA SER A 80 15.69 -17.59 14.31
C SER A 80 15.52 -18.93 13.62
N ILE A 81 14.82 -18.91 12.49
CA ILE A 81 14.79 -19.98 11.49
C ILE A 81 15.45 -19.45 10.22
N ASN A 82 16.45 -20.14 9.72
CA ASN A 82 17.18 -19.75 8.53
C ASN A 82 17.18 -20.87 7.50
N PHE A 83 16.52 -20.66 6.37
CA PHE A 83 16.63 -21.56 5.22
C PHE A 83 17.97 -21.31 4.53
N THR A 84 18.78 -22.36 4.33
CA THR A 84 20.11 -22.20 3.72
C THR A 84 20.06 -21.72 2.28
N ASN A 85 18.96 -22.03 1.58
CA ASN A 85 18.60 -21.42 0.32
C ASN A 85 17.39 -20.52 0.56
N ASN A 86 17.55 -19.22 0.32
CA ASN A 86 16.50 -18.23 0.58
C ASN A 86 15.27 -18.42 -0.33
N SER A 87 15.37 -19.19 -1.43
CA SER A 87 14.19 -19.58 -2.21
C SER A 87 13.29 -20.58 -1.49
N ASN A 88 13.84 -21.30 -0.49
CA ASN A 88 13.10 -22.25 0.32
C ASN A 88 12.36 -21.52 1.44
N GLY A 89 11.40 -22.22 2.02
CA GLY A 89 10.49 -21.61 2.97
C GLY A 89 9.54 -22.61 3.58
N PHE A 90 8.57 -22.07 4.33
CA PHE A 90 7.41 -22.82 4.78
C PHE A 90 6.29 -22.71 3.74
N ILE A 91 5.69 -23.84 3.41
CA ILE A 91 4.43 -23.92 2.67
C ILE A 91 3.35 -24.46 3.62
N PHE A 92 2.43 -23.58 3.99
CA PHE A 92 1.25 -23.89 4.80
C PHE A 92 0.09 -24.24 3.86
N ASN A 93 -0.41 -25.47 3.93
CA ASN A 93 -1.49 -25.95 3.06
C ASN A 93 -2.88 -25.77 3.65
N SER A 94 -3.90 -25.88 2.80
CA SER A 94 -5.29 -25.50 3.06
C SER A 94 -6.06 -26.32 4.10
N HIS A 95 -5.48 -27.40 4.63
CA HIS A 95 -6.07 -28.10 5.77
C HIS A 95 -5.81 -27.36 7.09
N LEU A 96 -4.75 -26.54 7.14
CA LEU A 96 -4.44 -25.68 8.28
C LEU A 96 -5.45 -24.52 8.31
N LYS A 97 -6.06 -24.33 9.48
CA LYS A 97 -7.03 -23.27 9.75
C LYS A 97 -6.35 -22.03 10.32
N GLU A 98 -5.33 -22.20 11.17
CA GLU A 98 -4.71 -21.10 11.90
C GLU A 98 -3.19 -21.23 11.95
N ILE A 99 -2.47 -20.16 11.61
CA ILE A 99 -1.02 -20.05 11.74
C ILE A 99 -0.66 -18.88 12.64
N TYR A 100 0.25 -19.09 13.58
CA TYR A 100 0.76 -18.06 14.46
C TYR A 100 2.29 -18.01 14.46
N LEU A 101 2.85 -16.87 14.07
CA LEU A 101 4.28 -16.60 14.12
C LEU A 101 4.54 -15.51 15.16
N LYS A 102 5.37 -15.79 16.17
CA LYS A 102 5.60 -14.85 17.27
C LYS A 102 7.06 -14.76 17.68
N LYS A 103 7.57 -13.55 17.91
CA LYS A 103 8.86 -13.30 18.59
C LYS A 103 10.04 -14.03 17.92
N ILE A 104 10.11 -14.00 16.60
CA ILE A 104 11.06 -14.81 15.84
C ILE A 104 11.57 -14.09 14.60
N THR A 105 12.82 -14.34 14.23
CA THR A 105 13.34 -13.98 12.90
C THR A 105 13.24 -15.18 11.95
N ILE A 106 12.69 -14.97 10.76
CA ILE A 106 12.61 -15.99 9.71
C ILE A 106 13.36 -15.48 8.48
N SER A 107 14.32 -16.25 7.99
CA SER A 107 15.01 -15.99 6.73
C SER A 107 14.60 -17.05 5.70
N GLY A 108 13.69 -16.71 4.80
CA GLY A 108 13.13 -17.62 3.80
C GLY A 108 11.74 -17.19 3.32
N HIS A 109 11.13 -18.00 2.46
CA HIS A 109 9.79 -17.76 1.93
C HIS A 109 8.68 -18.24 2.88
N LEU A 110 7.57 -17.51 2.94
CA LEU A 110 6.33 -17.95 3.60
C LEU A 110 5.21 -18.02 2.56
N GLN A 111 4.66 -19.21 2.36
CA GLN A 111 3.51 -19.42 1.46
C GLN A 111 2.31 -19.91 2.26
N PHE A 112 1.18 -19.20 2.14
CA PHE A 112 -0.07 -19.53 2.81
C PHE A 112 -1.12 -19.92 1.75
N ASN A 113 -1.51 -21.18 1.71
CA ASN A 113 -2.52 -21.68 0.79
C ASN A 113 -3.87 -21.79 1.51
N ASN A 114 -4.74 -20.82 1.32
CA ASN A 114 -6.13 -20.85 1.80
C ASN A 114 -6.25 -21.02 3.32
N ILE A 115 -5.53 -20.20 4.07
CA ILE A 115 -5.47 -20.28 5.54
C ILE A 115 -6.46 -19.29 6.13
N LYS A 116 -7.41 -19.78 6.93
CA LYS A 116 -8.48 -18.95 7.49
C LYS A 116 -7.95 -17.83 8.41
N LYS A 117 -6.91 -18.10 9.19
CA LYS A 117 -6.34 -17.09 10.09
C LYS A 117 -4.82 -17.16 10.13
N VAL A 118 -4.17 -16.05 9.87
CA VAL A 118 -2.71 -15.91 10.02
C VAL A 118 -2.42 -14.74 10.93
N ILE A 119 -1.64 -14.97 11.97
CA ILE A 119 -1.20 -13.94 12.92
C ILE A 119 0.32 -13.91 12.93
N ILE A 120 0.90 -12.72 12.71
CA ILE A 120 2.34 -12.45 12.70
C ILE A 120 2.60 -11.33 13.70
N GLU A 121 3.28 -11.63 14.81
CA GLU A 121 3.47 -10.68 15.92
C GLU A 121 4.92 -10.64 16.40
N ASP A 122 5.54 -9.45 16.36
CA ASP A 122 6.94 -9.26 16.79
C ASP A 122 7.91 -10.15 15.99
N VAL A 123 7.84 -10.07 14.67
CA VAL A 123 8.58 -10.93 13.74
C VAL A 123 9.48 -10.10 12.83
N ILE A 124 10.69 -10.58 12.56
CA ILE A 124 11.51 -10.10 11.44
C ILE A 124 11.43 -11.13 10.32
N LEU A 125 11.05 -10.71 9.12
CA LEU A 125 11.11 -11.57 7.94
C LEU A 125 12.19 -11.04 6.98
N ASN A 126 13.17 -11.90 6.70
CA ASN A 126 14.13 -11.72 5.61
C ASN A 126 13.71 -12.65 4.47
N GLY A 127 12.82 -12.22 3.57
CA GLY A 127 12.19 -13.17 2.64
C GLY A 127 11.08 -12.61 1.76
N THR A 128 10.09 -13.45 1.45
CA THR A 128 8.88 -13.06 0.71
C THR A 128 7.66 -13.75 1.32
N ILE A 129 6.49 -13.12 1.21
CA ILE A 129 5.19 -13.66 1.67
C ILE A 129 4.29 -13.80 0.46
N ASP A 130 3.75 -15.00 0.24
CA ASP A 130 2.66 -15.21 -0.73
C ASP A 130 1.46 -15.86 -0.03
N PHE A 131 0.37 -15.12 0.05
CA PHE A 131 -0.94 -15.71 0.21
C PHE A 131 -1.46 -16.14 -1.17
N LYS A 132 -2.00 -17.34 -1.28
CA LYS A 132 -2.71 -17.75 -2.49
C LYS A 132 -4.19 -17.44 -2.34
N PRO A 133 -4.80 -16.77 -3.33
CA PRO A 133 -6.21 -16.42 -3.27
C PRO A 133 -7.08 -17.66 -3.20
N ASN A 134 -8.17 -17.55 -2.46
CA ASN A 134 -9.22 -18.54 -2.38
C ASN A 134 -10.57 -17.89 -2.62
N CYS A 135 -11.47 -18.60 -3.29
CA CYS A 135 -12.84 -18.14 -3.50
C CYS A 135 -13.66 -18.02 -2.19
N ASN A 136 -13.11 -18.39 -1.02
CA ASN A 136 -13.77 -18.30 0.27
C ASN A 136 -13.44 -16.96 0.98
N ASN A 137 -14.44 -16.38 1.64
CA ASN A 137 -14.53 -14.93 1.89
C ASN A 137 -14.21 -14.50 3.34
N ASP A 138 -13.56 -15.32 4.16
CA ASP A 138 -13.40 -15.06 5.59
C ASP A 138 -11.97 -15.22 6.13
N GLU A 139 -10.97 -15.19 5.24
CA GLU A 139 -9.56 -15.21 5.63
C GLU A 139 -9.20 -13.91 6.38
N THR A 140 -8.46 -14.05 7.48
CA THR A 140 -8.01 -12.93 8.32
C THR A 140 -6.50 -12.97 8.49
N VAL A 141 -5.84 -11.86 8.22
CA VAL A 141 -4.38 -11.71 8.37
C VAL A 141 -4.10 -10.55 9.32
N GLU A 142 -3.47 -10.85 10.45
CA GLU A 142 -3.07 -9.87 11.46
C GLU A 142 -1.54 -9.79 11.49
N ILE A 143 -0.99 -8.61 11.23
CA ILE A 143 0.45 -8.33 11.24
C ILE A 143 0.70 -7.18 12.21
N ASN A 144 1.51 -7.42 13.25
CA ASN A 144 1.79 -6.42 14.27
C ASN A 144 3.26 -6.43 14.67
N ASN A 145 3.89 -5.25 14.77
CA ASN A 145 5.30 -5.12 15.14
C ASN A 145 6.19 -5.99 14.23
N PHE A 146 5.95 -5.88 12.94
CA PHE A 146 6.62 -6.67 11.92
C PHE A 146 7.71 -5.85 11.23
N TRP A 147 8.89 -6.46 11.06
CA TRP A 147 9.98 -5.86 10.29
C TRP A 147 10.25 -6.71 9.05
N TYR A 148 10.02 -6.13 7.89
CA TYR A 148 10.24 -6.79 6.61
C TYR A 148 11.52 -6.32 5.92
N ASN A 149 12.36 -7.28 5.56
CA ASN A 149 13.49 -7.09 4.65
C ASN A 149 13.40 -8.09 3.47
N PRO A 150 13.54 -7.64 2.22
CA PRO A 150 13.59 -8.52 1.06
C PRO A 150 14.91 -9.30 1.04
N ALA A 151 14.87 -10.62 0.84
CA ALA A 151 16.08 -11.45 0.95
C ALA A 151 16.35 -12.48 -0.17
N SER A 152 15.51 -12.61 -1.19
CA SER A 152 15.79 -13.46 -2.36
C SER A 152 14.70 -13.46 -3.41
N ASN A 153 15.05 -13.94 -4.61
CA ASN A 153 14.18 -14.22 -5.75
C ASN A 153 13.36 -13.01 -6.20
N THR A 154 13.68 -12.52 -7.39
CA THR A 154 12.90 -11.43 -7.98
C THR A 154 11.45 -11.83 -8.11
N LYS A 155 10.54 -11.06 -7.50
CA LYS A 155 9.10 -11.18 -7.65
C LYS A 155 8.51 -9.85 -8.09
N SER A 156 7.36 -9.88 -8.74
CA SER A 156 6.61 -8.64 -9.04
C SER A 156 6.36 -7.86 -7.76
N SER A 157 5.73 -8.50 -6.78
CA SER A 157 5.57 -7.96 -5.42
C SER A 157 6.12 -8.95 -4.42
N CYS A 158 6.82 -8.47 -3.39
CA CYS A 158 7.47 -9.36 -2.44
C CYS A 158 6.55 -9.87 -1.34
N ILE A 159 5.52 -9.10 -1.02
CA ILE A 159 4.44 -9.48 -0.12
C ILE A 159 3.15 -9.42 -0.91
N ARG A 160 2.42 -10.53 -0.97
CA ARG A 160 1.09 -10.61 -1.58
C ARG A 160 0.09 -11.07 -0.53
N LEU A 161 -0.90 -10.23 -0.24
CA LEU A 161 -1.93 -10.46 0.77
C LEU A 161 -3.32 -10.49 0.14
N PHE A 162 -4.19 -11.32 0.72
CA PHE A 162 -5.60 -11.49 0.39
C PHE A 162 -6.40 -11.61 1.70
N GLY A 163 -7.73 -11.50 1.64
CA GLY A 163 -8.58 -11.58 2.82
C GLY A 163 -8.65 -10.28 3.61
N ASN A 164 -9.17 -10.32 4.84
CA ASN A 164 -9.25 -9.16 5.72
C ASN A 164 -7.90 -8.96 6.42
N VAL A 165 -7.20 -7.89 6.06
CA VAL A 165 -5.82 -7.65 6.47
C VAL A 165 -5.76 -6.49 7.45
N ASN A 166 -5.09 -6.68 8.59
CA ASN A 166 -4.77 -5.63 9.54
C ASN A 166 -3.26 -5.58 9.80
N ILE A 167 -2.63 -4.44 9.54
CA ILE A 167 -1.19 -4.19 9.71
C ILE A 167 -1.02 -3.03 10.68
N LEU A 168 -0.22 -3.24 11.73
CA LEU A 168 0.00 -2.27 12.79
C LEU A 168 1.47 -2.21 13.19
N ASN A 169 1.97 -1.02 13.54
CA ASN A 169 3.29 -0.81 14.16
C ASN A 169 4.45 -1.47 13.39
N SER A 170 4.41 -1.46 12.05
CA SER A 170 5.30 -2.28 11.22
C SER A 170 6.25 -1.46 10.36
N TYR A 171 7.29 -2.11 9.85
CA TYR A 171 8.30 -1.51 8.98
C TYR A 171 8.52 -2.37 7.74
N PHE A 172 8.44 -1.77 6.56
CA PHE A 172 8.58 -2.43 5.27
C PHE A 172 9.67 -1.76 4.44
N TYR A 173 10.74 -2.49 4.12
CA TYR A 173 11.85 -2.00 3.31
C TYR A 173 11.80 -2.56 1.88
N GLY A 174 12.01 -1.70 0.89
CA GLY A 174 12.09 -2.04 -0.52
C GLY A 174 13.47 -2.52 -0.96
N SER A 175 13.52 -3.16 -2.12
CA SER A 175 14.75 -3.43 -2.87
C SER A 175 14.43 -3.87 -4.30
N GLN A 176 15.44 -3.91 -5.15
CA GLN A 176 15.37 -4.48 -6.51
C GLN A 176 14.85 -5.93 -6.60
N ILE A 177 14.72 -6.65 -5.48
CA ILE A 177 14.13 -7.99 -5.42
C ILE A 177 12.61 -7.92 -5.67
N CYS A 178 11.97 -6.84 -5.21
CA CYS A 178 10.61 -6.53 -5.61
C CYS A 178 10.71 -5.76 -6.92
N GLN A 179 9.99 -6.16 -7.97
CA GLN A 179 10.09 -5.50 -9.29
C GLN A 179 9.12 -4.34 -9.43
N ASP A 180 8.04 -4.35 -8.67
CA ASP A 180 6.96 -3.37 -8.72
C ASP A 180 6.67 -2.85 -7.30
N SER A 181 5.90 -3.59 -6.49
CA SER A 181 5.52 -3.15 -5.15
C SER A 181 6.21 -3.92 -4.02
N ILE A 182 6.41 -3.28 -2.86
CA ILE A 182 6.77 -4.00 -1.64
C ILE A 182 5.60 -4.90 -1.22
N LEU A 183 4.42 -4.29 -1.10
CA LEU A 183 3.19 -4.94 -0.69
C LEU A 183 2.10 -4.78 -1.76
N TYR A 184 1.62 -5.92 -2.24
CA TYR A 184 0.40 -6.05 -3.03
C TYR A 184 -0.72 -6.62 -2.18
N TYR A 185 -1.84 -5.90 -2.15
CA TYR A 185 -3.08 -6.33 -1.52
C TYR A 185 -4.20 -6.42 -2.55
N ASP A 186 -4.91 -7.53 -2.52
CA ASP A 186 -6.08 -7.78 -3.36
C ASP A 186 -7.29 -8.08 -2.49
N GLY A 187 -8.28 -7.18 -2.54
CA GLY A 187 -9.50 -7.28 -1.76
C GLY A 187 -10.56 -8.18 -2.39
N GLU A 188 -10.37 -8.66 -3.62
CA GLU A 188 -11.29 -9.53 -4.34
C GLU A 188 -12.75 -9.02 -4.36
N SER A 189 -12.93 -7.69 -4.36
CA SER A 189 -14.20 -6.95 -4.28
C SER A 189 -15.03 -7.20 -3.01
N LYS A 190 -14.45 -7.77 -1.95
CA LYS A 190 -15.19 -8.19 -0.73
C LYS A 190 -14.45 -7.92 0.58
N ASN A 191 -13.12 -7.84 0.55
CA ASN A 191 -12.29 -7.79 1.74
C ASN A 191 -11.73 -6.39 2.00
N SER A 192 -11.32 -6.18 3.24
CA SER A 192 -10.80 -4.90 3.72
C SER A 192 -9.34 -4.95 4.14
N LEU A 193 -8.67 -3.80 4.00
CA LEU A 193 -7.31 -3.55 4.44
C LEU A 193 -7.31 -2.45 5.51
N SER A 194 -6.57 -2.66 6.60
CA SER A 194 -6.29 -1.65 7.62
C SER A 194 -4.79 -1.58 7.84
N ILE A 195 -4.21 -0.38 7.74
CA ILE A 195 -2.80 -0.09 7.99
C ILE A 195 -2.71 1.10 8.95
N SER A 196 -1.98 0.93 10.05
CA SER A 196 -1.78 1.98 11.06
C SER A 196 -0.37 1.96 11.62
N ASP A 197 0.14 3.15 11.98
CA ASP A 197 1.43 3.33 12.65
C ASP A 197 2.59 2.59 11.93
N THR A 198 2.57 2.59 10.59
CA THR A 198 3.46 1.75 9.78
C THR A 198 4.34 2.62 8.89
N ASN A 199 5.61 2.22 8.73
CA ASN A 199 6.54 2.90 7.85
C ASN A 199 6.89 2.02 6.64
N PHE A 200 6.74 2.58 5.46
CA PHE A 200 7.21 2.02 4.20
C PHE A 200 8.39 2.85 3.70
N ASP A 201 9.49 2.19 3.38
CA ASP A 201 10.62 2.78 2.68
C ASP A 201 10.84 2.05 1.35
N GLY A 202 10.46 2.69 0.24
CA GLY A 202 10.60 2.16 -1.12
C GLY A 202 12.04 2.02 -1.59
N ALA A 203 13.02 2.55 -0.83
CA ALA A 203 14.43 2.60 -1.19
C ALA A 203 14.72 3.19 -2.59
N TYR A 204 13.82 4.05 -3.09
CA TYR A 204 13.76 4.57 -4.46
C TYR A 204 13.71 3.50 -5.55
N LEU A 205 13.19 2.32 -5.23
CA LEU A 205 13.19 1.18 -6.15
C LEU A 205 11.81 0.56 -6.35
N ASN A 206 10.91 0.74 -5.38
CA ASN A 206 9.60 0.10 -5.39
C ASN A 206 8.47 1.05 -5.07
N ASN A 207 7.33 0.80 -5.70
CA ASN A 207 6.05 1.23 -5.16
C ASN A 207 5.93 0.65 -3.73
N CYS A 208 5.47 1.45 -2.77
CA CYS A 208 5.36 0.97 -1.41
C CYS A 208 4.16 0.03 -1.24
N LEU A 209 3.00 0.48 -1.72
CA LEU A 209 1.72 -0.19 -1.53
C LEU A 209 0.88 -0.17 -2.81
N TYR A 210 0.45 -1.35 -3.24
CA TYR A 210 -0.54 -1.52 -4.30
C TYR A 210 -1.81 -2.18 -3.73
N ILE A 211 -2.94 -1.49 -3.87
CA ILE A 211 -4.28 -1.91 -3.43
C ILE A 211 -5.14 -2.16 -4.67
N ASN A 212 -5.68 -3.37 -4.80
CA ASN A 212 -6.58 -3.75 -5.88
C ASN A 212 -7.91 -4.28 -5.32
N ASP A 213 -9.02 -3.95 -5.98
CA ASP A 213 -10.36 -4.51 -5.74
C ASP A 213 -10.77 -4.54 -4.24
N ALA A 214 -10.44 -3.51 -3.46
CA ALA A 214 -10.75 -3.44 -2.05
C ALA A 214 -12.11 -2.79 -1.79
N ILE A 215 -12.98 -3.46 -1.02
CA ILE A 215 -14.28 -2.85 -0.62
C ILE A 215 -14.07 -1.68 0.34
N SER A 216 -12.97 -1.70 1.11
CA SER A 216 -12.53 -0.62 1.99
C SER A 216 -11.06 -0.80 2.34
N SER A 217 -10.29 0.27 2.29
CA SER A 217 -8.91 0.33 2.77
C SER A 217 -8.74 1.55 3.67
N GLU A 218 -8.35 1.35 4.92
CA GLU A 218 -8.07 2.43 5.89
C GLU A 218 -6.56 2.48 6.14
N ILE A 219 -5.93 3.64 5.90
CA ILE A 219 -4.50 3.87 6.08
C ILE A 219 -4.34 5.09 6.97
N SER A 220 -3.75 4.93 8.14
CA SER A 220 -3.65 6.00 9.13
C SER A 220 -2.28 6.11 9.78
N SER A 221 -1.90 7.34 10.14
CA SER A 221 -0.72 7.63 10.99
C SER A 221 0.55 6.93 10.50
N SER A 222 0.72 6.84 9.19
CA SER A 222 1.76 6.03 8.52
C SER A 222 2.66 6.90 7.65
N SER A 223 3.88 6.43 7.41
CA SER A 223 4.85 7.15 6.57
C SER A 223 5.28 6.34 5.34
N PHE A 224 5.35 7.02 4.20
CA PHE A 224 5.76 6.45 2.91
C PHE A 224 6.93 7.27 2.37
N ASN A 225 8.11 6.69 2.50
CA ASN A 225 9.38 7.33 2.20
C ASN A 225 10.03 6.67 0.99
N ASN A 226 10.66 7.47 0.13
CA ASN A 226 11.49 6.99 -0.97
C ASN A 226 10.76 5.96 -1.86
N GLY A 227 9.44 6.08 -2.04
CA GLY A 227 8.68 5.27 -2.99
C GLY A 227 9.16 5.51 -4.42
N GLY A 228 9.16 4.47 -5.25
CA GLY A 228 9.71 4.53 -6.61
C GLY A 228 9.00 3.60 -7.57
N ASP A 229 8.25 4.13 -8.55
CA ASP A 229 7.77 3.31 -9.68
C ASP A 229 8.62 3.54 -10.93
N TYR A 230 9.19 2.46 -11.45
CA TYR A 230 9.92 2.41 -12.73
C TYR A 230 9.31 1.44 -13.73
N SER A 231 8.22 0.77 -13.34
CA SER A 231 7.51 -0.19 -14.18
C SER A 231 6.58 0.49 -15.19
N GLY A 232 6.25 1.77 -14.93
CA GLY A 232 5.37 2.58 -15.76
C GLY A 232 3.91 2.57 -15.30
N ASN A 233 3.61 1.84 -14.23
CA ASN A 233 2.28 1.72 -13.65
C ASN A 233 1.90 2.92 -12.76
N GLY A 234 2.85 3.76 -12.36
CA GLY A 234 2.60 4.96 -11.55
C GLY A 234 2.41 4.72 -10.05
N GLY A 235 2.27 5.82 -9.30
CA GLY A 235 1.99 5.82 -7.86
C GLY A 235 3.20 5.40 -7.04
N GLY A 236 4.25 6.23 -6.98
CA GLY A 236 5.51 5.88 -6.30
C GLY A 236 5.32 5.43 -4.84
N ALA A 237 4.39 6.02 -4.10
CA ALA A 237 4.02 5.57 -2.76
C ALA A 237 2.85 4.58 -2.80
N ILE A 238 1.67 5.03 -3.22
CA ILE A 238 0.44 4.24 -3.21
C ILE A 238 -0.18 4.21 -4.60
N ARG A 239 -0.48 2.99 -5.05
CA ARG A 239 -1.31 2.73 -6.22
C ARG A 239 -2.61 2.07 -5.78
N GLY A 240 -3.73 2.54 -6.30
CA GLY A 240 -5.06 2.00 -5.98
C GLY A 240 -5.91 1.81 -7.22
N GLU A 241 -6.50 0.62 -7.36
CA GLU A 241 -7.38 0.27 -8.48
C GLU A 241 -8.69 -0.32 -7.95
N ASN A 242 -9.82 0.11 -8.53
CA ASN A 242 -11.16 -0.43 -8.24
C ASN A 242 -11.49 -0.51 -6.74
N SER A 243 -11.08 0.50 -5.96
CA SER A 243 -11.07 0.42 -4.50
C SER A 243 -11.73 1.63 -3.84
N TYR A 244 -12.25 1.42 -2.63
CA TYR A 244 -12.55 2.50 -1.68
C TYR A 244 -11.37 2.66 -0.71
N ILE A 245 -10.74 3.83 -0.66
CA ILE A 245 -9.51 4.07 0.10
C ILE A 245 -9.66 5.32 0.96
N ASN A 246 -9.24 5.22 2.21
CA ASN A 246 -9.25 6.30 3.18
C ASN A 246 -7.83 6.46 3.75
N ILE A 247 -7.27 7.66 3.66
CA ILE A 247 -5.88 7.96 4.05
C ILE A 247 -5.88 9.13 5.02
N LYS A 248 -5.43 8.94 6.25
CA LYS A 248 -5.49 9.97 7.30
C LYS A 248 -4.16 10.13 8.03
N GLU A 249 -3.75 11.37 8.29
CA GLU A 249 -2.58 11.66 9.13
C GLU A 249 -1.29 10.99 8.63
N CYS A 250 -1.09 10.94 7.30
CA CYS A 250 0.06 10.25 6.69
C CYS A 250 1.12 11.22 6.17
N GLU A 251 2.38 10.79 6.23
CA GLU A 251 3.53 11.51 5.67
C GLU A 251 4.04 10.83 4.39
N PHE A 252 4.31 11.61 3.36
CA PHE A 252 4.84 11.15 2.07
C PHE A 252 6.10 11.93 1.72
N LYS A 253 7.25 11.26 1.69
CA LYS A 253 8.55 11.91 1.48
C LYS A 253 9.34 11.29 0.34
N ASN A 254 9.89 12.14 -0.52
CA ASN A 254 10.83 11.74 -1.58
C ASN A 254 10.29 10.65 -2.52
N ASN A 255 8.99 10.67 -2.82
CA ASN A 255 8.38 9.65 -3.68
C ASN A 255 8.52 10.04 -5.15
N PHE A 256 8.81 9.05 -6.00
CA PHE A 256 9.05 9.23 -7.41
C PHE A 256 8.28 8.23 -8.28
N SER A 257 7.80 8.69 -9.43
CA SER A 257 7.29 7.83 -10.49
C SER A 257 7.90 8.19 -11.84
N LEU A 258 8.32 7.18 -12.61
CA LEU A 258 8.80 7.36 -13.97
C LEU A 258 7.68 7.83 -14.91
N THR A 259 6.43 7.49 -14.62
CA THR A 259 5.28 7.91 -15.43
C THR A 259 4.40 8.87 -14.65
N ASN A 260 3.32 8.36 -14.06
CA ASN A 260 2.24 9.17 -13.50
C ASN A 260 2.16 8.98 -11.99
N GLY A 261 1.72 10.02 -11.27
CA GLY A 261 1.43 9.94 -9.83
C GLY A 261 2.69 9.73 -8.99
N GLY A 262 3.35 10.82 -8.61
CA GLY A 262 4.61 10.71 -7.84
C GLY A 262 4.38 10.08 -6.48
N VAL A 263 3.29 10.46 -5.82
CA VAL A 263 2.81 9.82 -4.59
C VAL A 263 1.71 8.83 -4.92
N PHE A 264 0.64 9.32 -5.57
CA PHE A 264 -0.61 8.60 -5.73
C PHE A 264 -0.95 8.34 -7.19
N HIS A 265 -1.35 7.12 -7.50
CA HIS A 265 -2.05 6.80 -8.74
C HIS A 265 -3.34 6.03 -8.43
N PHE A 266 -4.48 6.61 -8.80
CA PHE A 266 -5.78 6.00 -8.59
C PHE A 266 -6.55 5.80 -9.91
N TYR A 267 -7.05 4.59 -10.07
CA TYR A 267 -7.83 4.15 -11.22
C TYR A 267 -9.17 3.56 -10.75
N ASP A 268 -10.27 4.02 -11.35
CA ASP A 268 -11.65 3.61 -11.06
C ASP A 268 -11.93 3.47 -9.53
N SER A 269 -11.46 4.43 -8.73
CA SER A 269 -11.44 4.34 -7.25
C SER A 269 -12.09 5.53 -6.56
N ILE A 270 -12.62 5.32 -5.35
CA ILE A 270 -13.10 6.40 -4.48
C ILE A 270 -12.10 6.58 -3.35
N VAL A 271 -11.55 7.77 -3.19
CA VAL A 271 -10.51 8.06 -2.21
C VAL A 271 -10.86 9.27 -1.35
N ASN A 272 -10.73 9.13 -0.04
CA ASN A 272 -10.75 10.22 0.90
C ASN A 272 -9.38 10.33 1.56
N ALA A 273 -8.77 11.50 1.48
CA ALA A 273 -7.48 11.80 2.06
C ALA A 273 -7.58 13.04 2.95
N ASP A 274 -7.01 12.97 4.14
CA ASP A 274 -7.13 14.04 5.14
C ASP A 274 -5.86 14.16 5.97
N GLU A 275 -5.48 15.38 6.32
CA GLU A 275 -4.31 15.66 7.16
C GLU A 275 -3.00 15.07 6.60
N LEU A 276 -2.74 15.24 5.31
CA LEU A 276 -1.53 14.73 4.66
C LEU A 276 -0.37 15.73 4.71
N THR A 277 0.84 15.22 4.94
CA THR A 277 2.09 15.99 4.74
C THR A 277 2.88 15.38 3.59
N ILE A 278 3.07 16.14 2.51
CA ILE A 278 3.81 15.70 1.33
C ILE A 278 5.05 16.58 1.12
N TYR A 279 6.19 15.92 0.94
CA TYR A 279 7.48 16.59 0.79
C TYR A 279 8.28 15.99 -0.38
N ASN A 280 8.79 16.86 -1.25
CA ASN A 280 9.74 16.53 -2.31
C ASN A 280 9.34 15.28 -3.13
N SER A 281 8.09 15.23 -3.57
CA SER A 281 7.55 14.07 -4.33
C SER A 281 7.16 14.48 -5.74
N THR A 282 7.41 13.62 -6.72
CA THR A 282 7.24 13.97 -8.14
C THR A 282 7.06 12.78 -9.09
N ALA A 283 6.59 13.05 -10.31
CA ALA A 283 6.48 12.09 -11.40
C ALA A 283 7.15 12.67 -12.66
N SER A 284 7.61 11.85 -13.61
CA SER A 284 8.25 12.38 -14.83
C SER A 284 7.29 12.75 -15.96
N GLU A 285 6.06 12.24 -15.94
CA GLU A 285 5.05 12.52 -16.96
C GLU A 285 3.85 13.30 -16.43
N LYS A 286 3.14 12.81 -15.40
CA LYS A 286 1.91 13.48 -14.95
C LYS A 286 1.68 13.38 -13.46
N GLY A 287 1.16 14.43 -12.84
CA GLY A 287 0.68 14.39 -11.45
C GLY A 287 1.80 14.16 -10.44
N GLY A 288 2.56 15.21 -10.10
CA GLY A 288 3.68 15.10 -9.16
C GLY A 288 3.26 14.61 -7.77
N LEU A 289 2.10 15.06 -7.28
CA LEU A 289 1.42 14.46 -6.14
C LEU A 289 0.54 13.29 -6.61
N ILE A 290 -0.42 13.56 -7.48
CA ILE A 290 -1.51 12.62 -7.78
C ILE A 290 -1.87 12.56 -9.26
N TYR A 291 -2.04 11.35 -9.76
CA TYR A 291 -2.65 11.08 -11.06
C TYR A 291 -3.93 10.29 -10.87
N LEU A 292 -5.01 10.78 -11.49
CA LEU A 292 -6.32 10.16 -11.48
C LEU A 292 -6.70 9.79 -12.90
N TYR A 293 -7.20 8.57 -13.07
CA TYR A 293 -7.82 8.16 -14.32
C TYR A 293 -9.09 7.37 -14.03
N SER A 294 -10.07 7.50 -14.91
CA SER A 294 -11.24 6.64 -14.86
C SER A 294 -11.79 6.32 -16.24
N THR A 295 -12.43 5.17 -16.35
CA THR A 295 -13.23 4.82 -17.52
C THR A 295 -14.57 5.55 -17.51
N ASN A 296 -15.35 5.42 -18.59
CA ASN A 296 -16.70 5.98 -18.65
C ASN A 296 -17.67 5.27 -17.68
N ASN A 297 -17.37 4.03 -17.29
CA ASN A 297 -18.26 3.17 -16.53
C ASN A 297 -18.10 3.37 -15.02
N ASN A 298 -16.87 3.59 -14.57
CA ASN A 298 -16.53 3.78 -13.17
C ASN A 298 -15.83 5.14 -13.03
N ARG A 299 -16.30 5.97 -12.12
CA ARG A 299 -15.68 7.28 -11.87
C ARG A 299 -14.68 7.18 -10.73
N THR A 300 -13.50 7.75 -10.95
CA THR A 300 -12.56 8.01 -9.87
C THR A 300 -12.96 9.29 -9.17
N ILE A 301 -13.18 9.25 -7.87
CA ILE A 301 -13.53 10.43 -7.06
C ILE A 301 -12.55 10.52 -5.92
N VAL A 302 -11.81 11.63 -5.85
CA VAL A 302 -10.81 11.85 -4.80
C VAL A 302 -11.09 13.14 -4.07
N ASN A 303 -11.15 13.07 -2.75
CA ASN A 303 -11.22 14.21 -1.84
C ASN A 303 -9.90 14.31 -1.08
N ILE A 304 -9.24 15.48 -1.09
CA ILE A 304 -8.03 15.75 -0.30
C ILE A 304 -8.27 16.97 0.58
N ASN A 305 -8.23 16.79 1.89
CA ASN A 305 -8.53 17.83 2.87
C ASN A 305 -7.34 18.11 3.78
N ASN A 306 -7.23 19.35 4.28
CA ASN A 306 -6.32 19.74 5.36
C ASN A 306 -4.87 19.31 5.14
N SER A 307 -4.38 19.44 3.90
CA SER A 307 -3.13 18.79 3.48
C SER A 307 -2.11 19.80 2.96
N ILE A 308 -0.83 19.45 3.05
CA ILE A 308 0.28 20.33 2.66
C ILE A 308 1.21 19.60 1.70
N GLN A 309 1.63 20.27 0.63
CA GLN A 309 2.70 19.83 -0.26
C GLN A 309 3.82 20.87 -0.31
N SER A 310 5.07 20.43 -0.20
CA SER A 310 6.23 21.33 -0.25
C SER A 310 7.42 20.75 -1.01
N GLU A 311 8.25 21.65 -1.54
CA GLU A 311 9.57 21.37 -2.11
C GLU A 311 9.57 20.37 -3.30
N THR A 312 8.52 20.37 -4.12
CA THR A 312 8.50 19.59 -5.36
C THR A 312 9.40 20.24 -6.39
N ASN A 313 10.60 19.69 -6.64
CA ASN A 313 11.59 20.31 -7.51
C ASN A 313 11.94 19.47 -8.76
N ASN A 314 11.41 19.85 -9.92
CA ASN A 314 11.48 19.08 -11.17
C ASN A 314 12.43 19.66 -12.22
N ILE A 315 13.58 20.22 -11.81
CA ILE A 315 14.49 21.01 -12.67
C ILE A 315 14.85 20.32 -14.00
N ASN A 316 14.98 18.98 -14.02
CA ASN A 316 15.48 18.21 -15.16
C ASN A 316 14.45 17.32 -15.87
N GLN A 317 13.16 17.54 -15.66
CA GLN A 317 12.14 16.65 -16.22
C GLN A 317 11.90 16.80 -17.72
N SER A 318 11.22 15.80 -18.28
CA SER A 318 10.75 15.77 -19.67
C SER A 318 9.91 17.01 -19.98
N LYS A 319 9.99 17.50 -21.23
CA LYS A 319 9.10 18.56 -21.74
C LYS A 319 7.62 18.17 -21.69
N ASN A 320 7.33 16.88 -21.55
CA ASN A 320 5.97 16.37 -21.49
C ASN A 320 5.39 16.32 -20.07
N PHE A 321 6.14 16.74 -19.04
CA PHE A 321 5.63 16.75 -17.67
C PHE A 321 4.42 17.70 -17.51
N ARG A 322 3.35 17.22 -16.88
CA ARG A 322 2.08 17.93 -16.66
C ARG A 322 1.62 17.76 -15.22
N GLY A 323 1.11 18.81 -14.60
CA GLY A 323 0.47 18.73 -13.28
C GLY A 323 1.48 18.46 -12.17
N LEU A 324 2.17 19.50 -11.70
CA LEU A 324 3.02 19.48 -10.50
C LEU A 324 2.33 18.88 -9.28
N ILE A 325 1.04 19.19 -9.12
CA ILE A 325 0.21 18.68 -8.04
C ILE A 325 -0.63 17.53 -8.63
N ALA A 326 -1.60 17.85 -9.49
CA ALA A 326 -2.54 16.85 -9.97
C ALA A 326 -2.69 16.84 -11.49
N SER A 327 -2.83 15.64 -12.02
CA SER A 327 -3.35 15.41 -13.37
C SER A 327 -4.57 14.50 -13.29
N VAL A 328 -5.71 15.01 -13.72
CA VAL A 328 -7.01 14.34 -13.59
C VAL A 328 -7.55 14.03 -14.98
N GLU A 329 -7.71 12.76 -15.30
CA GLU A 329 -8.05 12.31 -16.65
C GLU A 329 -9.28 11.40 -16.68
N GLY A 330 -9.85 11.23 -17.87
CA GLY A 330 -11.04 10.40 -18.06
C GLY A 330 -12.31 11.09 -17.59
N TYR A 331 -13.02 10.46 -16.66
CA TYR A 331 -14.26 10.98 -16.05
C TYR A 331 -14.10 11.11 -14.53
N SER A 332 -12.87 11.40 -14.12
CA SER A 332 -12.45 11.51 -12.72
C SER A 332 -12.76 12.89 -12.14
N ASN A 333 -12.97 12.94 -10.83
CA ASN A 333 -13.21 14.16 -10.07
C ASN A 333 -12.18 14.28 -8.94
N LEU A 334 -11.56 15.44 -8.83
CA LEU A 334 -10.72 15.81 -7.70
C LEU A 334 -11.34 16.98 -6.95
N ILE A 335 -11.51 16.84 -5.65
CA ILE A 335 -11.93 17.90 -4.74
C ILE A 335 -10.81 18.10 -3.74
N MET A 336 -10.33 19.34 -3.59
CA MET A 336 -9.32 19.69 -2.61
C MET A 336 -9.81 20.84 -1.74
N GLU A 337 -9.73 20.70 -0.42
CA GLU A 337 -10.17 21.70 0.55
C GLU A 337 -9.07 21.94 1.60
N ASN A 338 -8.82 23.21 1.93
CA ASN A 338 -7.78 23.56 2.92
C ASN A 338 -6.41 22.97 2.58
N PHE A 339 -5.96 23.16 1.34
CA PHE A 339 -4.67 22.64 0.88
C PHE A 339 -3.65 23.76 0.67
N ASN A 340 -2.43 23.53 1.16
CA ASN A 340 -1.31 24.47 1.03
C ASN A 340 -0.18 23.87 0.20
N GLY A 341 0.21 24.53 -0.88
CA GLY A 341 1.35 24.18 -1.72
C GLY A 341 2.42 25.27 -1.70
N ASN A 342 3.67 24.91 -1.42
CA ASN A 342 4.79 25.87 -1.46
C ASN A 342 6.02 25.28 -2.17
N ASP A 343 6.80 26.14 -2.81
CA ASP A 343 8.05 25.80 -3.51
C ASP A 343 7.87 24.66 -4.54
N LEU A 344 6.92 24.86 -5.47
CA LEU A 344 6.55 23.87 -6.49
C LEU A 344 7.10 24.26 -7.87
N ASN A 345 8.16 23.60 -8.31
CA ASN A 345 8.85 23.91 -9.55
C ASN A 345 8.73 22.78 -10.58
N ALA A 346 8.01 23.03 -11.69
CA ALA A 346 7.79 22.04 -12.75
C ALA A 346 9.03 21.80 -13.62
N GLY A 347 10.10 22.57 -13.45
CA GLY A 347 11.21 22.62 -14.41
C GLY A 347 10.65 22.85 -15.81
N ASN A 348 10.88 21.90 -16.71
CA ASN A 348 10.43 21.92 -18.12
C ASN A 348 8.94 21.58 -18.34
N GLY A 349 8.20 21.24 -17.28
CA GLY A 349 6.78 20.89 -17.38
C GLY A 349 5.83 22.08 -17.34
N ILE A 350 4.54 21.75 -17.25
CA ILE A 350 3.43 22.71 -17.19
C ILE A 350 2.49 22.43 -16.03
N SER A 351 1.92 23.52 -15.51
CA SER A 351 0.75 23.56 -14.62
C SER A 351 0.88 22.92 -13.24
N ALA A 352 0.23 23.53 -12.25
CA ALA A 352 -0.08 22.90 -10.97
C ALA A 352 -1.10 21.79 -11.16
N PHE A 353 -2.15 22.07 -11.94
CA PHE A 353 -3.27 21.18 -12.19
C PHE A 353 -3.50 21.00 -13.69
N THR A 354 -3.84 19.78 -14.09
CA THR A 354 -4.30 19.52 -15.46
C THR A 354 -5.53 18.63 -15.52
N ILE A 355 -6.37 18.85 -16.53
CA ILE A 355 -7.49 17.96 -16.84
C ILE A 355 -7.51 17.51 -18.30
N ASN A 356 -8.13 16.35 -18.56
CA ASN A 356 -8.58 15.95 -19.90
C ASN A 356 -9.99 15.35 -19.91
N LYS A 357 -10.59 15.22 -21.11
CA LYS A 357 -11.91 14.60 -21.30
C LYS A 357 -12.95 15.19 -20.35
N GLY A 358 -13.91 14.41 -19.85
CA GLY A 358 -15.00 14.86 -18.98
C GLY A 358 -14.65 14.97 -17.49
N SER A 359 -13.38 15.15 -17.14
CA SER A 359 -12.92 15.21 -15.75
C SER A 359 -13.12 16.59 -15.10
N SER A 360 -13.10 16.64 -13.77
CA SER A 360 -13.27 17.87 -13.00
C SER A 360 -12.28 18.04 -11.86
N ILE A 361 -11.96 19.30 -11.56
CA ILE A 361 -11.21 19.70 -10.37
C ILE A 361 -11.98 20.83 -9.66
N GLU A 362 -12.14 20.70 -8.35
CA GLU A 362 -12.70 21.71 -7.46
C GLU A 362 -11.72 22.00 -6.31
N LEU A 363 -11.33 23.26 -6.17
CA LEU A 363 -10.39 23.73 -5.16
C LEU A 363 -11.11 24.72 -4.22
N LYS A 364 -11.06 24.46 -2.92
CA LYS A 364 -11.64 25.31 -1.87
C LYS A 364 -10.58 25.68 -0.85
N GLU A 365 -10.50 26.96 -0.49
CA GLU A 365 -9.57 27.43 0.55
C GLU A 365 -8.12 26.99 0.25
N ILE A 366 -7.72 27.12 -1.03
CA ILE A 366 -6.42 26.69 -1.54
C ILE A 366 -5.40 27.82 -1.38
N VAL A 367 -4.20 27.52 -0.89
CA VAL A 367 -3.08 28.47 -0.84
C VAL A 367 -1.93 27.88 -1.63
N LEU A 368 -1.49 28.56 -2.70
CA LEU A 368 -0.29 28.18 -3.44
C LEU A 368 0.68 29.36 -3.51
N ASP A 369 1.92 29.11 -3.15
CA ASP A 369 3.00 30.08 -3.17
C ASP A 369 4.25 29.52 -3.85
N ASN A 370 4.98 30.38 -4.54
CA ASN A 370 6.21 30.06 -5.28
C ASN A 370 6.06 28.86 -6.24
N VAL A 371 5.13 28.99 -7.19
CA VAL A 371 4.87 27.97 -8.22
C VAL A 371 5.50 28.38 -9.55
N SER A 372 6.30 27.51 -10.16
CA SER A 372 6.93 27.81 -11.45
C SER A 372 6.75 26.72 -12.50
N GLY A 373 6.55 27.14 -13.76
CA GLY A 373 6.55 26.28 -14.95
C GLY A 373 7.32 26.92 -16.09
N SER A 374 7.63 26.17 -17.16
CA SER A 374 8.47 26.71 -18.24
C SER A 374 8.09 26.27 -19.66
N ASN A 375 6.89 25.73 -19.89
CA ASN A 375 6.49 25.26 -21.22
C ASN A 375 5.08 25.78 -21.60
N VAL A 376 4.55 25.38 -22.76
CA VAL A 376 3.27 25.84 -23.33
C VAL A 376 2.10 25.36 -22.48
N GLY A 377 1.44 26.30 -21.79
CA GLY A 377 0.28 26.03 -20.93
C GLY A 377 0.11 27.14 -19.88
N GLY A 378 -0.81 26.90 -18.93
CA GLY A 378 -1.00 27.70 -17.73
C GLY A 378 -0.07 27.25 -16.60
N VAL A 379 0.43 28.13 -15.74
CA VAL A 379 1.18 27.69 -14.52
C VAL A 379 0.23 27.19 -13.43
N LEU A 380 -0.95 27.79 -13.26
CA LEU A 380 -1.95 27.24 -12.34
C LEU A 380 -2.63 26.02 -12.97
N PHE A 381 -3.20 26.20 -14.15
CA PHE A 381 -4.11 25.21 -14.72
C PHE A 381 -4.01 25.12 -16.23
N THR A 382 -4.00 23.89 -16.75
CA THR A 382 -4.13 23.61 -18.19
C THR A 382 -5.18 22.53 -18.44
N ALA A 383 -6.10 22.80 -19.35
CA ALA A 383 -7.00 21.80 -19.91
C ALA A 383 -6.59 21.43 -21.35
N TYR A 384 -6.80 20.18 -21.73
CA TYR A 384 -6.60 19.69 -23.09
C TYR A 384 -7.57 18.54 -23.40
N ASP A 385 -7.93 18.38 -24.67
CA ASP A 385 -8.86 17.35 -25.14
C ASP A 385 -10.17 17.31 -24.32
N GLU A 386 -10.74 18.49 -24.06
CA GLU A 386 -11.89 18.66 -23.18
C GLU A 386 -13.19 18.10 -23.81
N GLU A 387 -14.05 17.49 -22.98
CA GLU A 387 -15.37 16.98 -23.36
C GLU A 387 -16.49 17.75 -22.64
N ILE A 388 -17.74 17.53 -23.05
CA ILE A 388 -18.88 18.13 -22.33
C ILE A 388 -18.90 17.58 -20.91
N GLY A 389 -18.88 18.49 -19.93
CA GLY A 389 -18.89 18.15 -18.51
C GLY A 389 -17.59 18.48 -17.78
N SER A 390 -16.50 18.82 -18.50
CA SER A 390 -15.25 19.24 -17.86
C SER A 390 -15.45 20.52 -17.04
N SER A 391 -14.88 20.57 -15.84
CA SER A 391 -14.94 21.78 -15.02
C SER A 391 -13.70 22.02 -14.17
N PHE A 392 -13.37 23.29 -14.00
CA PHE A 392 -12.35 23.76 -13.07
C PHE A 392 -12.97 24.84 -12.18
N VAL A 393 -13.07 24.56 -10.88
CA VAL A 393 -13.71 25.43 -9.89
C VAL A 393 -12.69 25.82 -8.83
N VAL A 394 -12.63 27.11 -8.51
CA VAL A 394 -11.81 27.65 -7.42
C VAL A 394 -12.66 28.57 -6.55
N ILE A 395 -12.68 28.31 -5.24
CA ILE A 395 -13.41 29.09 -4.23
C ILE A 395 -12.42 29.48 -3.14
N ASN A 396 -12.28 30.77 -2.86
CA ASN A 396 -11.43 31.33 -1.80
C ASN A 396 -9.94 30.92 -1.94
N GLY A 397 -9.38 31.04 -3.16
CA GLY A 397 -7.98 30.69 -3.44
C GLY A 397 -7.00 31.85 -3.30
N ILE A 398 -5.83 31.61 -2.70
CA ILE A 398 -4.71 32.53 -2.61
C ILE A 398 -3.56 32.00 -3.47
N PHE A 399 -3.17 32.76 -4.50
CA PHE A 399 -2.10 32.39 -5.42
C PHE A 399 -1.03 33.49 -5.46
N SER A 400 0.16 33.22 -4.93
CA SER A 400 1.27 34.18 -4.88
C SER A 400 2.52 33.64 -5.58
N ASN A 401 3.30 34.54 -6.17
CA ASN A 401 4.61 34.23 -6.75
C ASN A 401 4.57 33.10 -7.81
N PHE A 402 3.74 33.29 -8.85
CA PHE A 402 3.68 32.37 -9.99
C PHE A 402 4.63 32.80 -11.10
N TYR A 403 5.50 31.89 -11.55
CA TYR A 403 6.53 32.16 -12.55
C TYR A 403 6.36 31.30 -13.80
N GLN A 404 6.08 31.94 -14.95
CA GLN A 404 6.09 31.29 -16.26
C GLN A 404 7.43 31.58 -16.96
N ASN A 405 8.33 30.61 -16.91
CA ASN A 405 9.69 30.71 -17.44
C ASN A 405 9.76 30.30 -18.92
N TYR A 406 9.05 30.98 -19.83
CA TYR A 406 9.10 30.66 -21.26
C TYR A 406 9.24 31.86 -22.18
N ARG A 407 9.91 31.69 -23.34
CA ARG A 407 10.36 32.81 -24.19
C ARG A 407 9.78 32.87 -25.62
N ILE A 408 9.23 31.79 -26.18
CA ILE A 408 9.02 31.71 -27.66
C ILE A 408 7.61 31.28 -28.11
N SER A 409 6.84 30.56 -27.30
CA SER A 409 5.50 30.08 -27.68
C SER A 409 4.42 30.59 -26.72
N PRO A 410 3.14 30.52 -27.12
CA PRO A 410 2.03 30.96 -26.28
C PRO A 410 2.07 30.25 -24.91
N SER A 411 1.94 31.02 -23.84
CA SER A 411 1.86 30.50 -22.47
C SER A 411 1.06 31.46 -21.62
N SER A 412 0.59 30.98 -20.47
CA SER A 412 -0.20 31.73 -19.51
C SER A 412 0.38 31.51 -18.12
N THR A 413 0.48 32.56 -17.31
CA THR A 413 0.87 32.42 -15.90
C THR A 413 -0.25 31.80 -15.07
N PHE A 414 -1.49 31.79 -15.58
CA PHE A 414 -2.63 31.34 -14.80
C PHE A 414 -3.33 30.16 -15.46
N ILE A 415 -4.24 30.43 -16.41
CA ILE A 415 -5.11 29.42 -17.02
C ILE A 415 -4.82 29.31 -18.51
N TRP A 416 -4.79 28.08 -19.03
CA TRP A 416 -4.76 27.76 -20.46
C TRP A 416 -5.82 26.70 -20.79
N VAL A 417 -6.73 27.02 -21.71
CA VAL A 417 -7.84 26.14 -22.11
C VAL A 417 -8.17 26.31 -23.59
N ASN A 418 -8.84 25.33 -24.19
CA ASN A 418 -9.31 25.43 -25.57
C ASN A 418 -10.75 25.98 -25.64
N GLU A 419 -11.78 25.14 -25.53
CA GLU A 419 -13.18 25.58 -25.77
C GLU A 419 -14.27 24.91 -24.90
N LYS A 420 -14.08 23.68 -24.41
CA LYS A 420 -15.17 22.88 -23.79
C LYS A 420 -15.01 22.66 -22.29
N ILE A 421 -14.80 23.74 -21.54
CA ILE A 421 -14.63 23.67 -20.09
C ILE A 421 -15.42 24.76 -19.39
N ASN A 422 -16.10 24.39 -18.29
CA ASN A 422 -16.69 25.34 -17.37
C ASN A 422 -15.65 25.79 -16.34
N ILE A 423 -15.38 27.09 -16.28
CA ILE A 423 -14.46 27.67 -15.30
C ILE A 423 -15.24 28.59 -14.36
N LEU A 424 -15.10 28.35 -13.05
CA LEU A 424 -15.65 29.22 -12.01
C LEU A 424 -14.53 29.61 -11.05
N ILE A 425 -14.34 30.91 -10.85
CA ILE A 425 -13.43 31.46 -9.83
C ILE A 425 -14.26 32.40 -8.97
N GLN A 426 -14.32 32.11 -7.67
CA GLN A 426 -15.10 32.86 -6.70
C GLN A 426 -14.23 33.23 -5.49
N GLU A 427 -14.43 34.45 -5.00
CA GLU A 427 -13.79 35.01 -3.80
C GLU A 427 -14.44 34.53 -2.50
#